data_AF-A0A817QE71-F1
#
_entry.id   AF-A0A817QE71-F1
#
_cell.length_a   1.000
_cell.length_b   1.000
_cell.length_c   1.000
_cell.angle_alpha   90.00
_cell.angle_beta   90.00
_cell.angle_gamma   90.00
#
_symmetry.space_group_name_H-M   'P 1'
#
loop_
_entity.id
_entity.type
_entity.pdbx_description
1 polymer ?
#
loop_
_entity_poly.entity_id
_entity_poly.type
_entity_poly.pdbx_seq_one_letter_code
_entity_poly.pdbx_strand_id
1 'polypeptide(L)'
;NLVNVPMNVDINVSILPRSFSDTHTIQLKLMRQMKNKNAFMYETIRPKVVHTAIKYLIGQELYKDEGIVISNDWIKEYSNERENFIVNDEDKKLNVNENREEVFDDDDDDDWNELDDKPISPGATETLLNDETNNQNDIGIKFAPGENNRPISILMDLKVDELRFPKIYCGKQRKIKDNVRLTYAKIAKSELRMFDRRCGRVSKLFFTYKKLQTRKFSDAISINLRKKNTKNVTVAQMLNRDYVNGLIHTDDAFTFLRCDRSSPAFWEMKKKELLAMFRQLGCPTIFLTLSAAETKWSELIVILTQVLENKVITLKEAENLSYEKNVI
;
A
#
# COMPACT_ATOMS: atom_id res chain seq x y z
N ASN A 1 16.65 10.93 -29.85
CA ASN A 1 15.93 10.01 -30.76
C ASN A 1 14.46 10.31 -30.75
N LEU A 2 13.99 10.99 -31.81
CA LEU A 2 12.56 11.15 -32.08
C LEU A 2 12.08 9.86 -32.74
N VAL A 3 11.26 9.08 -32.05
CA VAL A 3 10.68 7.85 -32.58
C VAL A 3 9.27 8.17 -33.03
N ASN A 4 9.08 8.30 -34.34
CA ASN A 4 7.76 8.41 -34.96
C ASN A 4 7.20 6.98 -35.14
N VAL A 5 6.18 6.64 -34.35
CA VAL A 5 5.42 5.40 -34.54
C VAL A 5 4.14 5.75 -35.28
N PRO A 6 4.01 5.41 -36.57
CA PRO A 6 2.78 5.68 -37.30
C PRO A 6 1.64 4.86 -36.67
N MET A 7 0.54 5.53 -36.33
CA MET A 7 -0.68 4.84 -35.93
C MET A 7 -1.31 4.18 -37.15
N ASN A 8 -1.52 2.86 -37.06
CA ASN A 8 -2.29 2.14 -38.08
C ASN A 8 -3.78 2.51 -37.93
N VAL A 9 -4.25 3.34 -38.84
CA VAL A 9 -5.59 3.94 -38.82
C VAL A 9 -6.68 2.88 -39.02
N ASP A 10 -6.42 1.80 -39.76
CA ASP A 10 -7.40 0.73 -40.03
C ASP A 10 -7.80 -0.06 -38.77
N ILE A 11 -6.88 -0.20 -37.81
CA ILE A 11 -7.15 -0.87 -36.52
C ILE A 11 -7.82 0.09 -35.53
N ASN A 12 -7.55 1.39 -35.61
CA ASN A 12 -7.99 2.39 -34.63
C ASN A 12 -9.27 3.15 -35.04
N VAL A 13 -9.66 3.15 -36.33
CA VAL A 13 -10.78 3.95 -36.88
C VAL A 13 -11.95 3.10 -37.35
N SER A 14 -11.85 1.77 -37.37
CA SER A 14 -12.93 0.91 -37.90
C SER A 14 -14.24 0.91 -37.07
N ILE A 15 -14.26 1.39 -35.83
CA ILE A 15 -15.48 1.81 -35.14
C ILE A 15 -15.18 3.04 -34.26
N LEU A 16 -15.50 4.23 -34.77
CA LEU A 16 -15.74 5.43 -33.96
C LEU A 16 -17.09 6.06 -34.35
N PRO A 17 -17.98 6.36 -33.39
CA PRO A 17 -17.86 6.06 -31.96
C PRO A 17 -17.97 4.55 -31.68
N ARG A 18 -17.18 4.05 -30.72
CA ARG A 18 -17.26 2.66 -30.22
C ARG A 18 -18.72 2.28 -29.92
N SER A 19 -19.09 1.02 -30.08
CA SER A 19 -20.43 0.56 -29.67
C SER A 19 -20.67 0.95 -28.21
N PHE A 20 -21.83 1.52 -27.90
CA PHE A 20 -22.17 2.04 -26.57
C PHE A 20 -21.96 0.99 -25.44
N SER A 21 -22.06 -0.30 -25.78
CA SER A 21 -21.76 -1.43 -24.89
C SER A 21 -20.32 -1.47 -24.36
N ASP A 22 -19.37 -0.95 -25.15
CA ASP A 22 -17.92 -1.08 -24.89
C ASP A 22 -17.35 0.16 -24.20
N THR A 23 -18.12 1.24 -24.17
CA THR A 23 -17.80 2.50 -23.50
C THR A 23 -18.44 2.62 -22.12
N HIS A 24 -19.36 1.72 -21.76
CA HIS A 24 -20.05 1.77 -20.47
C HIS A 24 -19.09 1.51 -19.31
N THR A 25 -19.04 2.46 -18.38
CA THR A 25 -18.24 2.42 -17.15
C THR A 25 -19.17 2.53 -15.96
N ILE A 26 -18.90 1.73 -14.92
CA ILE A 26 -19.67 1.75 -13.67
C ILE A 26 -18.72 2.11 -12.53
N GLN A 27 -19.17 2.94 -11.60
CA GLN A 27 -18.44 3.20 -10.36
C GLN A 27 -18.68 2.06 -9.37
N LEU A 28 -17.60 1.41 -8.93
CA LEU A 28 -17.64 0.33 -7.94
C LEU A 28 -17.05 0.82 -6.61
N LYS A 29 -17.81 0.72 -5.54
CA LYS A 29 -17.38 1.01 -4.16
C LYS A 29 -17.23 -0.30 -3.39
N LEU A 30 -15.99 -0.69 -3.12
CA LEU A 30 -15.70 -1.86 -2.29
C LEU A 30 -15.76 -1.46 -0.82
N MET A 31 -16.67 -2.10 -0.09
CA MET A 31 -16.93 -1.86 1.32
C MET A 31 -16.31 -2.97 2.18
N ARG A 32 -15.90 -2.66 3.43
CA ARG A 32 -15.54 -3.70 4.41
C ARG A 32 -16.77 -4.39 4.99
N GLN A 33 -17.81 -3.60 5.27
CA GLN A 33 -19.13 -4.00 5.71
C GLN A 33 -20.13 -3.06 5.05
N MET A 34 -21.33 -3.53 4.70
CA MET A 34 -22.31 -2.70 3.97
C MET A 34 -22.83 -1.53 4.79
N LYS A 35 -22.80 -1.65 6.13
CA LYS A 35 -23.16 -0.58 7.07
C LYS A 35 -22.17 0.59 7.16
N ASN A 36 -20.96 0.46 6.61
CA ASN A 36 -19.97 1.53 6.69
C ASN A 36 -20.35 2.68 5.73
N LYS A 37 -20.25 3.93 6.19
CA LYS A 37 -20.46 5.11 5.33
C LYS A 37 -19.37 5.23 4.26
N ASN A 38 -18.11 5.04 4.66
CA ASN A 38 -16.96 5.22 3.78
C ASN A 38 -16.54 3.92 3.08
N ALA A 39 -16.26 4.04 1.78
CA ALA A 39 -15.72 2.94 0.99
C ALA A 39 -14.25 2.66 1.33
N PHE A 40 -13.86 1.39 1.32
CA PHE A 40 -12.47 0.99 1.49
C PHE A 40 -11.65 1.23 0.21
N MET A 41 -12.27 1.04 -0.95
CA MET A 41 -11.66 1.27 -2.24
C MET A 41 -12.74 1.66 -3.24
N TYR A 42 -12.47 2.66 -4.07
CA TYR A 42 -13.36 3.13 -5.12
C TYR A 42 -12.60 3.06 -6.44
N GLU A 43 -13.20 2.45 -7.46
CA GLU A 43 -12.65 2.41 -8.82
C GLU A 43 -13.77 2.45 -9.85
N THR A 44 -13.51 3.12 -10.96
CA THR A 44 -14.38 3.09 -12.14
C THR A 44 -13.96 1.93 -13.03
N ILE A 45 -14.90 1.00 -13.28
CA ILE A 45 -14.61 -0.24 -14.00
C ILE A 45 -15.39 -0.33 -15.31
N ARG A 46 -14.83 -1.04 -16.29
CA ARG A 46 -15.54 -1.44 -17.52
C ARG A 46 -16.01 -2.88 -17.39
N PRO A 47 -17.32 -3.16 -17.25
CA PRO A 47 -17.83 -4.51 -17.00
C PRO A 47 -17.39 -5.54 -18.04
N LYS A 48 -17.35 -5.17 -19.33
CA LYS A 48 -16.92 -6.06 -20.42
C LYS A 48 -15.47 -6.54 -20.26
N VAL A 49 -14.57 -5.65 -19.87
CA VAL A 49 -13.14 -5.96 -19.65
C VAL A 49 -12.99 -6.85 -18.43
N VAL A 50 -13.69 -6.53 -17.35
CA VAL A 50 -13.70 -7.33 -16.11
C VAL A 50 -14.23 -8.74 -16.39
N HIS A 51 -15.35 -8.86 -17.11
CA HIS A 51 -15.93 -10.15 -17.48
C HIS A 51 -14.97 -11.00 -18.33
N THR A 52 -14.26 -10.39 -19.28
CA THR A 52 -13.24 -11.07 -20.09
C THR A 52 -12.07 -11.56 -19.22
N ALA A 53 -11.62 -10.73 -18.27
CA ALA A 53 -10.56 -11.11 -17.33
C ALA A 53 -10.97 -12.25 -16.40
N ILE A 54 -12.21 -12.23 -15.89
CA ILE A 54 -12.74 -13.30 -15.02
C ILE A 54 -12.82 -14.62 -15.78
N LYS A 55 -13.32 -14.61 -17.03
CA LYS A 55 -13.34 -15.80 -17.90
C LYS A 55 -11.95 -16.42 -18.05
N TYR A 56 -10.91 -15.60 -18.21
CA TYR A 56 -9.54 -16.08 -18.27
C TYR A 56 -9.06 -16.68 -16.93
N LEU A 57 -9.35 -16.01 -15.80
CA LEU A 57 -8.89 -16.43 -14.48
C LEU A 57 -9.50 -17.77 -14.03
N ILE A 58 -10.78 -18.00 -14.30
CA ILE A 58 -11.47 -19.26 -13.98
C ILE A 58 -10.88 -20.47 -14.73
N GLY A 59 -10.28 -20.23 -15.89
CA GLY A 59 -9.56 -21.28 -16.62
C GLY A 59 -8.28 -21.77 -15.91
N GLN A 60 -7.75 -21.00 -14.94
CA GLN A 60 -6.45 -21.26 -14.32
C GLN A 60 -6.55 -22.22 -13.13
N GLU A 61 -5.43 -22.88 -12.84
CA GLU A 61 -5.28 -23.91 -11.80
C GLU A 61 -5.75 -23.43 -10.42
N LEU A 62 -5.28 -22.26 -9.96
CA LEU A 62 -5.62 -21.78 -8.61
C LEU A 62 -7.10 -21.48 -8.43
N TYR A 63 -7.78 -20.98 -9.46
CA TYR A 63 -9.20 -20.62 -9.37
C TYR A 63 -10.11 -21.85 -9.48
N LYS A 64 -9.65 -22.90 -10.18
CA LYS A 64 -10.31 -24.21 -10.22
C LYS A 64 -10.20 -24.93 -8.88
N ASP A 65 -9.02 -24.90 -8.27
CA ASP A 65 -8.80 -25.52 -6.96
C ASP A 65 -9.70 -24.91 -5.87
N GLU A 66 -9.92 -23.60 -5.91
CA GLU A 66 -10.80 -22.88 -4.97
C GLU A 66 -12.29 -22.95 -5.35
N GLY A 67 -12.64 -23.63 -6.45
CA GLY A 67 -14.04 -23.82 -6.88
C GLY A 67 -14.78 -22.54 -7.26
N ILE A 68 -14.07 -21.52 -7.77
CA ILE A 68 -14.66 -20.21 -8.07
C ILE A 68 -15.51 -20.28 -9.34
N VAL A 69 -16.79 -19.89 -9.23
CA VAL A 69 -17.77 -19.88 -10.33
C VAL A 69 -18.28 -18.46 -10.58
N ILE A 70 -18.49 -18.10 -11.86
CA ILE A 70 -19.24 -16.87 -12.20
C ILE A 70 -20.72 -17.14 -11.97
N SER A 71 -21.34 -16.34 -11.09
CA SER A 71 -22.81 -16.25 -11.09
C SER A 71 -23.26 -15.57 -12.37
N ASN A 72 -23.98 -16.30 -13.22
CA ASN A 72 -24.62 -15.75 -14.41
C ASN A 72 -25.90 -14.99 -14.06
N ASP A 73 -26.45 -15.20 -12.87
CA ASP A 73 -27.72 -14.61 -12.43
C ASP A 73 -27.53 -13.15 -12.03
N TRP A 74 -26.39 -12.80 -11.44
CA TRP A 74 -26.02 -11.41 -11.13
C TRP A 74 -26.03 -10.49 -12.38
N ILE A 75 -25.55 -10.99 -13.52
CA ILE A 75 -25.54 -10.23 -14.77
C ILE A 75 -26.96 -9.98 -15.27
N LYS A 76 -27.87 -10.94 -15.06
CA LYS A 76 -29.27 -10.83 -15.49
C LYS A 76 -30.07 -9.86 -14.62
N GLU A 77 -29.88 -9.91 -13.30
CA GLU A 77 -30.54 -9.01 -12.35
C GLU A 77 -30.22 -7.54 -12.65
N TYR A 78 -28.96 -7.21 -12.92
CA TYR A 78 -28.55 -5.84 -13.29
C TYR A 78 -28.78 -5.48 -14.77
N SER A 79 -28.88 -6.45 -15.69
CA SER A 79 -29.17 -6.13 -17.11
C SER A 79 -30.58 -5.60 -17.36
N ASN A 80 -31.49 -5.80 -16.39
CA ASN A 80 -32.87 -5.31 -16.45
C ASN A 80 -33.03 -3.93 -15.79
N GLU A 81 -32.05 -3.46 -15.02
CA GLU A 81 -31.94 -2.06 -14.59
C GLU A 81 -31.42 -1.23 -15.77
N ARG A 82 -32.25 -1.06 -16.79
CA ARG A 82 -32.04 0.03 -17.74
C ARG A 82 -32.26 1.31 -16.94
N GLU A 83 -31.21 2.05 -16.61
CA GLU A 83 -31.36 3.42 -16.18
C GLU A 83 -32.21 4.15 -17.24
N ASN A 84 -33.39 4.61 -16.84
CA ASN A 84 -34.20 5.44 -17.71
C ASN A 84 -33.39 6.68 -18.01
N PHE A 85 -33.10 6.90 -19.29
CA PHE A 85 -32.44 8.12 -19.75
C PHE A 85 -33.44 9.27 -19.54
N ILE A 86 -33.38 9.93 -18.39
CA ILE A 86 -34.24 11.08 -18.06
C ILE A 86 -33.77 12.24 -18.94
N VAL A 87 -34.54 12.53 -19.99
CA VAL A 87 -34.24 13.64 -20.92
C VAL A 87 -34.94 14.93 -20.48
N ASN A 88 -35.98 14.85 -19.64
CA ASN A 88 -36.79 16.00 -19.23
C ASN A 88 -37.14 16.02 -17.73
N ASP A 89 -37.31 17.22 -17.19
CA ASP A 89 -37.69 17.48 -15.78
C ASP A 89 -39.05 16.88 -15.37
N GLU A 90 -39.91 16.56 -16.33
CA GLU A 90 -41.21 15.91 -16.09
C GLU A 90 -41.05 14.43 -15.71
N ASP A 91 -40.02 13.73 -16.24
CA ASP A 91 -39.77 12.31 -15.93
C ASP A 91 -39.22 12.12 -14.50
N LYS A 92 -38.69 13.19 -13.90
CA LYS A 92 -38.17 13.21 -12.53
C LYS A 92 -39.29 13.07 -11.48
N LYS A 93 -40.51 13.52 -11.79
CA LYS A 93 -41.64 13.54 -10.85
C LYS A 93 -42.28 12.16 -10.65
N LEU A 94 -42.09 11.22 -11.58
CA LEU A 94 -42.70 9.88 -11.51
C LEU A 94 -41.95 8.92 -10.57
N ASN A 95 -40.71 9.22 -10.18
CA ASN A 95 -39.86 8.34 -9.37
C ASN A 95 -39.78 8.73 -7.87
N VAL A 96 -40.54 9.72 -7.42
CA VAL A 96 -40.45 10.25 -6.03
C VAL A 96 -41.48 9.63 -5.08
N ASN A 97 -42.44 8.85 -5.57
CA ASN A 97 -43.41 8.18 -4.70
C ASN A 97 -42.99 6.75 -4.38
N GLU A 98 -42.13 6.58 -3.37
CA GLU A 98 -42.21 5.46 -2.43
C GLU A 98 -41.36 5.75 -1.17
N ASN A 99 -42.04 6.34 -0.19
CA ASN A 99 -41.88 6.17 1.26
C ASN A 99 -40.46 5.99 1.84
N ARG A 100 -39.87 7.07 2.37
CA ARG A 100 -39.05 7.01 3.59
C ARG A 100 -39.28 8.25 4.46
N GLU A 101 -39.91 8.04 5.60
CA GLU A 101 -39.96 9.02 6.69
C GLU A 101 -38.54 9.23 7.24
N GLU A 102 -38.08 10.48 7.19
CA GLU A 102 -36.83 10.91 7.82
C GLU A 102 -37.06 11.04 9.33
N VAL A 103 -36.48 10.12 10.10
CA VAL A 103 -36.30 10.31 11.55
C VAL A 103 -34.91 10.91 11.74
N PHE A 104 -34.89 12.16 12.19
CA PHE A 104 -33.71 12.83 12.71
C PHE A 104 -33.35 12.21 14.06
N ASP A 105 -32.14 11.70 14.21
CA ASP A 105 -31.48 11.55 15.50
C ASP A 105 -30.09 12.16 15.39
N ASP A 106 -29.89 13.20 16.20
CA ASP A 106 -28.64 13.89 16.51
C ASP A 106 -27.70 12.98 17.33
N ASP A 107 -26.44 13.43 17.44
CA ASP A 107 -25.33 12.95 18.28
C ASP A 107 -24.33 11.95 17.65
N ASP A 108 -23.27 12.49 17.04
CA ASP A 108 -21.92 12.47 17.62
C ASP A 108 -20.91 13.10 16.63
N ASP A 109 -20.48 14.34 16.93
CA ASP A 109 -19.39 15.05 16.27
C ASP A 109 -18.03 14.50 16.76
N ASP A 110 -17.39 13.67 15.95
CA ASP A 110 -15.94 13.46 15.99
C ASP A 110 -15.32 13.99 14.69
N ASP A 111 -15.16 15.32 14.64
CA ASP A 111 -14.44 16.07 13.60
C ASP A 111 -12.92 15.83 13.73
N TRP A 112 -12.45 14.72 13.18
CA TRP A 112 -11.04 14.51 12.84
C TRP A 112 -10.91 14.34 11.33
N ASN A 113 -11.13 15.41 10.59
CA ASN A 113 -10.79 15.48 9.17
C ASN A 113 -9.29 15.74 9.02
N GLU A 114 -8.55 14.70 8.60
CA GLU A 114 -7.19 14.84 8.10
C GLU A 114 -7.27 15.64 6.79
N LEU A 115 -6.96 16.95 6.86
CA LEU A 115 -6.91 17.86 5.71
C LEU A 115 -5.94 17.30 4.65
N ASP A 116 -6.51 16.62 3.66
CA ASP A 116 -5.78 16.06 2.51
C ASP A 116 -5.54 17.17 1.47
N ASP A 117 -4.83 18.23 1.88
CA ASP A 117 -4.35 19.32 1.01
C ASP A 117 -3.14 18.85 0.17
N LYS A 118 -3.30 17.74 -0.55
CA LYS A 118 -2.39 17.38 -1.64
C LYS A 118 -2.98 17.93 -2.94
N PRO A 119 -2.26 18.77 -3.70
CA PRO A 119 -2.74 19.21 -5.00
C PRO A 119 -2.97 18.00 -5.90
N ILE A 120 -4.24 17.74 -6.19
CA ILE A 120 -4.69 16.72 -7.14
C ILE A 120 -4.09 17.08 -8.50
N SER A 121 -3.34 16.16 -9.09
CA SER A 121 -2.79 16.34 -10.43
C SER A 121 -3.94 16.52 -11.42
N PRO A 122 -4.10 17.69 -12.05
CA PRO A 122 -5.27 18.01 -12.90
C PRO A 122 -5.28 17.25 -14.23
N GLY A 123 -4.27 16.41 -14.49
CA GLY A 123 -4.15 15.64 -15.74
C GLY A 123 -4.78 14.25 -15.71
N ALA A 124 -5.37 13.81 -14.59
CA ALA A 124 -5.92 12.46 -14.43
C ALA A 124 -7.41 12.43 -14.05
N THR A 125 -8.08 13.58 -13.97
CA THR A 125 -9.54 13.63 -13.93
C THR A 125 -10.06 13.35 -15.33
N GLU A 126 -10.42 12.09 -15.58
CA GLU A 126 -11.27 11.73 -16.71
C GLU A 126 -12.48 12.66 -16.71
N THR A 127 -12.79 13.25 -17.87
CA THR A 127 -13.91 14.18 -18.12
C THR A 127 -15.26 13.49 -17.96
N LEU A 128 -15.58 13.06 -16.75
CA LEU A 128 -16.91 12.64 -16.35
C LEU A 128 -17.40 13.69 -15.35
N LEU A 129 -18.57 14.27 -15.67
CA LEU A 129 -19.31 15.15 -14.78
C LEU A 129 -19.74 14.33 -13.56
N ASN A 130 -18.92 14.35 -12.52
CA ASN A 130 -19.38 13.97 -11.19
C ASN A 130 -20.01 15.23 -10.60
N ASP A 131 -21.32 15.35 -10.66
CA ASP A 131 -22.02 16.37 -9.86
C ASP A 131 -21.87 15.95 -8.39
N GLU A 132 -20.97 16.63 -7.67
CA GLU A 132 -20.73 16.49 -6.23
C GLU A 132 -21.92 17.00 -5.38
N THR A 133 -23.14 16.90 -5.91
CA THR A 133 -24.35 17.09 -5.10
C THR A 133 -24.56 15.81 -4.28
N ASN A 134 -24.75 15.99 -2.98
CA ASN A 134 -24.83 14.95 -1.95
C ASN A 134 -25.77 13.76 -2.25
N ASN A 135 -26.64 13.88 -3.25
CA ASN A 135 -27.61 12.85 -3.65
C ASN A 135 -27.06 11.81 -4.63
N GLN A 136 -25.87 11.99 -5.22
CA GLN A 136 -25.26 10.99 -6.14
C GLN A 136 -24.18 10.12 -5.48
N ASN A 137 -23.83 10.36 -4.22
CA ASN A 137 -22.92 9.48 -3.48
C ASN A 137 -23.46 8.03 -3.34
N ASP A 138 -24.73 7.81 -3.66
CA ASP A 138 -25.40 6.51 -3.75
C ASP A 138 -25.44 5.86 -5.15
N ILE A 139 -24.91 6.49 -6.20
CA ILE A 139 -25.02 5.95 -7.58
C ILE A 139 -23.95 4.87 -7.91
N GLY A 140 -22.93 4.71 -7.06
CA GLY A 140 -21.92 3.66 -7.23
C GLY A 140 -22.37 2.32 -6.63
N ILE A 141 -22.20 1.21 -7.36
CA ILE A 141 -22.49 -0.14 -6.86
C ILE A 141 -21.61 -0.43 -5.64
N LYS A 142 -22.23 -0.56 -4.46
CA LYS A 142 -21.58 -0.92 -3.21
C LYS A 142 -21.47 -2.45 -3.10
N PHE A 143 -20.28 -2.96 -2.82
CA PHE A 143 -20.05 -4.39 -2.70
C PHE A 143 -19.09 -4.74 -1.55
N ALA A 144 -19.50 -5.63 -0.65
CA ALA A 144 -18.73 -6.06 0.52
C ALA A 144 -18.38 -7.57 0.47
N PRO A 145 -17.38 -8.00 -0.32
CA PRO A 145 -17.08 -9.43 -0.50
C PRO A 145 -16.57 -10.13 0.78
N GLY A 146 -16.08 -9.36 1.75
CA GLY A 146 -15.58 -9.89 3.03
C GLY A 146 -16.60 -9.89 4.15
N GLU A 147 -17.82 -9.44 3.91
CA GLU A 147 -18.85 -9.36 4.95
C GLU A 147 -19.21 -10.76 5.47
N ASN A 148 -19.49 -10.86 6.78
CA ASN A 148 -19.77 -12.10 7.50
C ASN A 148 -18.64 -13.16 7.53
N ASN A 149 -17.50 -12.90 6.87
CA ASN A 149 -16.35 -13.79 6.89
C ASN A 149 -15.39 -13.45 8.03
N ARG A 150 -14.78 -14.48 8.63
CA ARG A 150 -13.74 -14.30 9.67
C ARG A 150 -12.36 -14.24 9.01
N PRO A 151 -11.51 -13.26 9.36
CA PRO A 151 -10.19 -13.14 8.76
C PRO A 151 -9.30 -14.31 9.16
N ILE A 152 -8.65 -14.92 8.18
CA ILE A 152 -7.62 -15.95 8.37
C ILE A 152 -6.25 -15.27 8.47
N SER A 153 -5.36 -15.82 9.29
CA SER A 153 -3.98 -15.34 9.38
C SER A 153 -3.24 -15.51 8.05
N ILE A 154 -2.50 -14.47 7.64
CA ILE A 154 -1.64 -14.46 6.44
C ILE A 154 -0.59 -15.58 6.40
N LEU A 155 -0.30 -16.20 7.55
CA LEU A 155 0.63 -17.32 7.65
C LEU A 155 -0.02 -18.69 7.38
N MET A 156 -1.33 -18.80 7.60
CA MET A 156 -2.07 -20.06 7.41
C MET A 156 -2.49 -20.24 5.94
N ASP A 157 -2.69 -19.14 5.22
CA ASP A 157 -3.01 -19.18 3.80
C ASP A 157 -1.75 -19.40 2.95
N LEU A 158 -1.64 -20.60 2.38
CA LEU A 158 -0.52 -21.04 1.56
C LEU A 158 -0.45 -20.34 0.20
N LYS A 159 -1.61 -20.05 -0.41
CA LYS A 159 -1.75 -19.52 -1.78
C LYS A 159 -2.02 -18.00 -1.80
N VAL A 160 -1.97 -17.35 -0.63
CA VAL A 160 -2.31 -15.93 -0.45
C VAL A 160 -1.58 -14.98 -1.39
N ASP A 161 -0.30 -15.21 -1.71
CA ASP A 161 0.44 -14.27 -2.57
C ASP A 161 -0.08 -14.31 -4.01
N GLU A 162 -0.31 -15.53 -4.52
CA GLU A 162 -0.73 -15.79 -5.88
C GLU A 162 -2.18 -15.32 -6.11
N LEU A 163 -3.06 -15.57 -5.15
CA LEU A 163 -4.47 -15.16 -5.19
C LEU A 163 -4.65 -13.66 -4.93
N ARG A 164 -3.84 -13.05 -4.05
CA ARG A 164 -3.96 -11.61 -3.73
C ARG A 164 -3.53 -10.71 -4.88
N PHE A 165 -2.60 -11.18 -5.73
CA PHE A 165 -2.08 -10.40 -6.85
C PHE A 165 -2.32 -11.08 -8.20
N PRO A 166 -3.59 -11.16 -8.69
CA PRO A 166 -3.89 -11.77 -9.99
C PRO A 166 -3.18 -11.07 -11.15
N LYS A 167 -2.90 -9.76 -11.04
CA LYS A 167 -2.15 -8.98 -12.04
C LYS A 167 -0.68 -9.42 -12.20
N ILE A 168 -0.13 -10.08 -11.19
CA ILE A 168 1.26 -10.55 -11.18
C ILE A 168 1.31 -12.03 -11.55
N TYR A 169 0.53 -12.86 -10.86
CA TYR A 169 0.62 -14.33 -10.97
C TYR A 169 -0.39 -14.94 -11.95
N CYS A 170 -1.39 -14.16 -12.39
CA CYS A 170 -2.41 -14.58 -13.36
C CYS A 170 -3.08 -15.91 -13.01
N GLY A 171 -3.32 -16.19 -11.73
CA GLY A 171 -3.96 -17.42 -11.25
C GLY A 171 -3.11 -18.69 -11.37
N LYS A 172 -1.79 -18.56 -11.58
CA LYS A 172 -0.86 -19.70 -11.65
C LYS A 172 -0.11 -19.88 -10.35
N GLN A 173 0.02 -21.13 -9.90
CA GLN A 173 0.82 -21.46 -8.74
C GLN A 173 2.33 -21.37 -9.05
N ARG A 174 3.11 -20.95 -8.06
CA ARG A 174 4.57 -20.98 -8.15
C ARG A 174 5.07 -22.42 -8.20
N LYS A 175 5.78 -22.79 -9.26
CA LYS A 175 6.45 -24.09 -9.39
C LYS A 175 7.80 -24.05 -8.68
N ILE A 176 7.91 -24.75 -7.56
CA ILE A 176 9.15 -24.91 -6.80
C ILE A 176 9.70 -26.30 -7.10
N LYS A 177 11.02 -26.42 -7.34
CA LYS A 177 11.66 -27.72 -7.53
C LYS A 177 11.68 -28.50 -6.21
N ASP A 178 11.31 -29.78 -6.25
CA ASP A 178 11.11 -30.62 -5.06
C ASP A 178 12.37 -30.76 -4.16
N ASN A 179 13.56 -30.68 -4.76
CA ASN A 179 14.83 -30.84 -4.04
C ASN A 179 15.41 -29.55 -3.43
N VAL A 180 14.65 -28.43 -3.41
CA VAL A 180 15.18 -27.14 -2.94
C VAL A 180 14.37 -26.60 -1.76
N ARG A 181 15.00 -26.54 -0.58
CA ARG A 181 14.42 -25.84 0.58
C ARG A 181 14.46 -24.33 0.36
N LEU A 182 13.34 -23.77 -0.09
CA LEU A 182 13.20 -22.36 -0.37
C LEU A 182 12.45 -21.63 0.76
N THR A 183 13.12 -20.72 1.44
CA THR A 183 12.48 -19.84 2.44
C THR A 183 11.70 -18.74 1.74
N TYR A 184 10.57 -18.30 2.31
CA TYR A 184 9.80 -17.17 1.81
C TYR A 184 10.64 -15.90 1.59
N ALA A 185 11.63 -15.62 2.46
CA ALA A 185 12.56 -14.51 2.29
C ALA A 185 13.41 -14.62 1.00
N LYS A 186 13.79 -15.83 0.59
CA LYS A 186 14.51 -16.04 -0.68
C LYS A 186 13.59 -15.78 -1.87
N ILE A 187 12.34 -16.22 -1.79
CA ILE A 187 11.30 -15.96 -2.80
C ILE A 187 11.09 -14.46 -2.96
N ALA A 188 10.78 -13.77 -1.86
CA ALA A 188 10.58 -12.31 -1.83
C ALA A 188 11.79 -11.55 -2.39
N LYS A 189 13.01 -11.93 -1.99
CA LYS A 189 14.25 -11.31 -2.49
C LYS A 189 14.47 -11.61 -3.97
N SER A 190 14.02 -12.75 -4.48
CA SER A 190 14.07 -13.07 -5.90
C SER A 190 13.08 -12.21 -6.67
N GLU A 191 11.81 -12.22 -6.29
CA GLU A 191 10.72 -11.46 -6.91
C GLU A 191 11.03 -9.97 -6.98
N LEU A 192 11.57 -9.38 -5.90
CA LEU A 192 11.94 -7.96 -5.86
C LEU A 192 13.15 -7.60 -6.73
N ARG A 193 13.99 -8.58 -7.10
CA ARG A 193 15.18 -8.39 -7.95
C ARG A 193 14.93 -8.82 -9.39
N MET A 194 13.74 -9.29 -9.74
CA MET A 194 13.42 -9.63 -11.12
C MET A 194 13.41 -8.36 -11.99
N PHE A 195 13.69 -8.55 -13.28
CA PHE A 195 13.58 -7.47 -14.26
C PHE A 195 12.14 -6.90 -14.33
N ASP A 196 11.13 -7.77 -14.15
CA ASP A 196 9.74 -7.33 -14.07
C ASP A 196 9.48 -6.52 -12.78
N ARG A 197 9.14 -5.25 -12.96
CA ARG A 197 8.88 -4.30 -11.88
C ARG A 197 7.50 -4.46 -11.23
N ARG A 198 6.61 -5.32 -11.76
CA ARG A 198 5.28 -5.56 -11.16
C ARG A 198 5.38 -6.03 -9.69
N CYS A 199 6.39 -6.84 -9.38
CA CYS A 199 6.67 -7.30 -8.01
C CYS A 199 7.21 -6.19 -7.09
N GLY A 200 7.74 -5.11 -7.65
CA GLY A 200 8.24 -3.93 -6.93
C GLY A 200 7.18 -2.86 -6.67
N ARG A 201 5.91 -3.08 -7.06
CA ARG A 201 4.83 -2.12 -6.74
C ARG A 201 4.64 -2.03 -5.22
N VAL A 202 4.32 -0.82 -4.76
CA VAL A 202 4.14 -0.49 -3.33
C VAL A 202 3.21 -1.47 -2.60
N SER A 203 2.08 -1.83 -3.21
CA SER A 203 1.12 -2.78 -2.63
C SER A 203 1.70 -4.18 -2.41
N LYS A 204 2.43 -4.73 -3.39
CA LYS A 204 3.09 -6.04 -3.27
C LYS A 204 4.27 -5.98 -2.31
N LEU A 205 5.04 -4.88 -2.33
CA LEU A 205 6.18 -4.68 -1.44
C LEU A 205 5.74 -4.69 0.04
N PHE A 206 4.74 -3.89 0.40
CA PHE A 206 4.23 -3.85 1.77
C PHE A 206 3.58 -5.15 2.20
N PHE A 207 2.83 -5.81 1.32
CA PHE A 207 2.27 -7.14 1.61
C PHE A 207 3.38 -8.16 1.92
N THR A 208 4.40 -8.20 1.07
CA THR A 208 5.54 -9.12 1.22
C THR A 208 6.32 -8.83 2.49
N TYR A 209 6.55 -7.55 2.80
CA TYR A 209 7.17 -7.10 4.04
C TYR A 209 6.35 -7.54 5.27
N LYS A 210 5.04 -7.30 5.27
CA LYS A 210 4.17 -7.67 6.39
C LYS A 210 4.16 -9.18 6.61
N LYS A 211 4.02 -9.98 5.55
CA LYS A 211 4.10 -11.45 5.63
C LYS A 211 5.44 -11.93 6.18
N LEU A 212 6.56 -11.33 5.76
CA LEU A 212 7.89 -11.62 6.32
C LEU A 212 8.00 -11.25 7.80
N GLN A 213 7.50 -10.07 8.18
CA GLN A 213 7.51 -9.59 9.56
C GLN A 213 6.70 -10.52 10.47
N THR A 214 5.46 -10.87 10.07
CA THR A 214 4.61 -11.80 10.82
C THR A 214 5.26 -13.16 10.99
N ARG A 215 5.93 -13.67 9.94
CA ARG A 215 6.66 -14.94 10.02
C ARG A 215 7.82 -14.88 11.00
N LYS A 216 8.62 -13.80 10.97
CA LYS A 216 9.71 -13.59 11.93
C LYS A 216 9.19 -13.54 13.36
N PHE A 217 8.06 -12.88 13.62
CA PHE A 217 7.44 -12.88 14.95
C PHE A 217 7.05 -14.28 15.39
N SER A 218 6.37 -15.05 14.53
CA SER A 218 5.97 -16.44 14.85
C SER A 218 7.18 -17.32 15.16
N ASP A 219 8.26 -17.21 14.37
CA ASP A 219 9.51 -17.95 14.61
C ASP A 219 10.17 -17.51 15.93
N ALA A 220 10.21 -16.21 16.21
CA ALA A 220 10.80 -15.65 17.43
C ALA A 220 10.03 -16.08 18.70
N ILE A 221 8.69 -16.01 18.66
CA ILE A 221 7.82 -16.51 19.73
C ILE A 221 8.12 -17.99 19.98
N SER A 222 8.14 -18.79 18.90
CA SER A 222 8.42 -20.24 18.98
C SER A 222 9.82 -20.54 19.56
N ILE A 223 10.83 -19.74 19.22
CA ILE A 223 12.19 -19.88 19.77
C ILE A 223 12.21 -19.53 21.26
N ASN A 224 11.56 -18.44 21.67
CA ASN A 224 11.55 -18.00 23.06
C ASN A 224 10.81 -19.00 23.96
N LEU A 225 9.67 -19.52 23.50
CA LEU A 225 8.93 -20.58 24.19
C LEU A 225 9.72 -21.89 24.31
N ARG A 226 10.67 -22.17 23.41
CA ARG A 226 11.55 -23.36 23.52
C ARG A 226 12.79 -23.13 24.40
N LYS A 227 13.32 -21.90 24.43
CA LYS A 227 14.55 -21.57 25.17
C LYS A 227 14.33 -21.53 26.67
N LYS A 228 13.16 -21.10 27.11
CA LYS A 228 12.72 -21.34 28.48
C LYS A 228 12.36 -22.83 28.56
N ASN A 229 12.68 -23.50 29.66
CA ASN A 229 12.45 -24.94 29.86
C ASN A 229 10.94 -25.28 30.00
N THR A 230 10.09 -24.48 29.36
CA THR A 230 8.65 -24.57 29.15
C THR A 230 8.33 -25.70 28.15
N LYS A 231 8.92 -26.88 28.35
CA LYS A 231 8.67 -28.05 27.49
C LYS A 231 7.19 -28.45 27.43
N ASN A 232 6.38 -28.01 28.41
CA ASN A 232 4.97 -28.38 28.56
C ASN A 232 4.06 -27.15 28.78
N VAL A 233 4.26 -26.04 28.07
CA VAL A 233 3.27 -24.96 28.12
C VAL A 233 2.04 -25.34 27.30
N THR A 234 0.98 -25.71 28.02
CA THR A 234 -0.30 -26.06 27.41
C THR A 234 -1.05 -24.80 27.01
N VAL A 235 -1.89 -24.87 25.97
CA VAL A 235 -2.77 -23.75 25.55
C VAL A 235 -3.59 -23.20 26.73
N ALA A 236 -4.05 -24.07 27.63
CA ALA A 236 -4.77 -23.69 28.84
C ALA A 236 -3.95 -22.77 29.78
N GLN A 237 -2.63 -22.96 29.87
CA GLN A 237 -1.77 -22.11 30.68
C GLN A 237 -1.58 -20.73 30.04
N MET A 238 -1.48 -20.65 28.71
CA MET A 238 -1.41 -19.38 27.99
C MET A 238 -2.72 -18.59 27.99
N LEU A 239 -3.86 -19.26 28.18
CA LEU A 239 -5.14 -18.59 28.38
C LEU A 239 -5.32 -18.05 29.81
N ASN A 240 -4.50 -18.50 30.77
CA ASN A 240 -4.53 -18.02 32.14
C ASN A 240 -3.79 -16.68 32.26
N ARG A 241 -4.51 -15.63 32.69
CA ARG A 241 -3.97 -14.27 32.86
C ARG A 241 -2.82 -14.22 33.87
N ASP A 242 -2.86 -15.00 34.94
CA ASP A 242 -1.82 -14.98 35.98
C ASP A 242 -0.49 -15.53 35.48
N TYR A 243 -0.56 -16.59 34.65
CA TYR A 243 0.61 -17.17 34.00
C TYR A 243 1.24 -16.20 32.99
N VAL A 244 0.40 -15.51 32.21
CA VAL A 244 0.84 -14.48 31.25
C VAL A 244 1.46 -13.29 31.98
N ASN A 245 0.87 -12.84 33.09
CA ASN A 245 1.42 -11.76 33.91
C ASN A 245 2.80 -12.14 34.47
N GLY A 246 2.97 -13.38 34.96
CA GLY A 246 4.28 -13.89 35.37
C GLY A 246 5.33 -13.81 34.25
N LEU A 247 4.93 -14.10 33.01
CA LEU A 247 5.79 -14.02 31.82
C LEU A 247 6.15 -12.57 31.42
N ILE A 248 5.25 -11.62 31.70
CA ILE A 248 5.47 -10.18 31.49
C ILE A 248 6.49 -9.67 32.50
N HIS A 249 6.37 -10.06 33.77
CA HIS A 249 7.30 -9.65 34.82
C HIS A 249 8.72 -10.16 34.63
N THR A 250 8.91 -11.30 33.96
CA THR A 250 10.23 -11.85 33.66
C THR A 250 10.86 -11.27 32.38
N ASP A 251 10.23 -10.26 31.74
CA ASP A 251 10.63 -9.64 30.46
C ASP A 251 10.70 -10.64 29.28
N ASP A 252 10.19 -11.86 29.51
CA ASP A 252 10.17 -12.98 28.56
C ASP A 252 9.07 -12.80 27.52
N ALA A 253 7.97 -12.17 27.92
CA ALA A 253 6.84 -11.86 27.05
C ALA A 253 7.24 -10.90 25.91
N PHE A 254 8.21 -10.01 26.10
CA PHE A 254 8.58 -9.01 25.09
C PHE A 254 9.83 -9.37 24.29
N THR A 255 10.54 -10.45 24.65
CA THR A 255 11.80 -10.81 24.01
C THR A 255 11.63 -11.14 22.52
N PHE A 256 10.44 -11.58 22.09
CA PHE A 256 10.16 -11.88 20.67
C PHE A 256 10.15 -10.61 19.82
N LEU A 257 9.89 -9.44 20.44
CA LEU A 257 9.87 -8.16 19.76
C LEU A 257 11.27 -7.66 19.38
N ARG A 258 12.35 -8.34 19.79
CA ARG A 258 13.71 -8.10 19.27
C ARG A 258 13.81 -8.23 17.75
N CYS A 259 12.84 -8.86 17.09
CA CYS A 259 12.79 -8.93 15.63
C CYS A 259 12.33 -7.65 14.95
N ASP A 260 11.72 -6.70 15.68
CA ASP A 260 11.24 -5.43 15.15
C ASP A 260 12.15 -4.28 15.55
N ARG A 261 12.61 -3.48 14.58
CA ARG A 261 13.59 -2.42 14.82
C ARG A 261 13.01 -1.24 15.62
N SER A 262 11.69 -1.07 15.61
CA SER A 262 11.01 -0.03 16.39
C SER A 262 10.65 -0.48 17.81
N SER A 263 10.88 -1.76 18.16
CA SER A 263 10.50 -2.26 19.48
C SER A 263 11.49 -1.82 20.57
N PRO A 264 11.01 -1.49 21.78
CA PRO A 264 11.85 -1.31 22.96
C PRO A 264 12.82 -2.49 23.20
N ALA A 265 12.36 -3.72 23.01
CA ALA A 265 13.19 -4.92 23.21
C ALA A 265 14.36 -4.99 22.22
N PHE A 266 14.20 -4.48 20.99
CA PHE A 266 15.29 -4.38 20.02
C PHE A 266 16.30 -3.32 20.42
N TRP A 267 15.84 -2.14 20.84
CA TRP A 267 16.73 -1.06 21.30
C TRP A 267 17.50 -1.45 22.56
N GLU A 268 16.85 -2.17 23.48
CA GLU A 268 17.51 -2.69 24.68
C GLU A 268 18.62 -3.70 24.33
N MET A 269 18.34 -4.62 23.39
CA MET A 269 19.35 -5.54 22.84
C MET A 269 20.50 -4.78 22.18
N LYS A 270 20.23 -3.76 21.34
CA LYS A 270 21.26 -2.97 20.67
C LYS A 270 22.10 -2.13 21.64
N LYS A 271 21.48 -1.58 22.68
CA LYS A 271 22.18 -0.90 23.77
C LYS A 271 23.16 -1.85 24.47
N LYS A 272 22.72 -3.07 24.78
CA LYS A 272 23.58 -4.11 25.39
C LYS A 272 24.75 -4.50 24.47
N GLU A 273 24.50 -4.68 23.16
CA GLU A 273 25.56 -4.94 22.17
C GLU A 273 26.59 -3.80 22.11
N LEU A 274 26.12 -2.55 22.08
CA LEU A 274 26.99 -1.36 22.04
C LEU A 274 27.85 -1.25 23.32
N LEU A 275 27.26 -1.48 24.50
CA LEU A 275 28.01 -1.51 25.76
C LEU A 275 29.02 -2.67 25.81
N ALA A 276 28.73 -3.80 25.18
CA ALA A 276 29.68 -4.90 25.05
C ALA A 276 30.84 -4.52 24.12
N MET A 277 30.56 -3.87 22.99
CA MET A 277 31.57 -3.34 22.07
C MET A 277 32.48 -2.34 22.78
N PHE A 278 31.94 -1.41 23.58
CA PHE A 278 32.75 -0.47 24.36
C PHE A 278 33.73 -1.16 25.31
N ARG A 279 33.30 -2.26 25.94
CA ARG A 279 34.17 -3.03 26.85
C ARG A 279 35.26 -3.79 26.11
N GLN A 280 34.98 -4.30 24.90
CA GLN A 280 35.91 -5.16 24.15
C GLN A 280 36.85 -4.37 23.22
N LEU A 281 36.32 -3.39 22.52
CA LEU A 281 37.02 -2.63 21.47
C LEU A 281 37.48 -1.25 21.97
N GLY A 282 36.96 -0.78 23.10
CA GLY A 282 37.22 0.56 23.62
C GLY A 282 36.21 1.60 23.10
N CYS A 283 36.47 2.87 23.44
CA CYS A 283 35.63 3.98 23.04
C CYS A 283 35.71 4.21 21.52
N PRO A 284 34.58 4.31 20.79
CA PRO A 284 34.61 4.57 19.36
C PRO A 284 35.17 5.96 19.12
N THR A 285 36.21 6.05 18.28
CA THR A 285 36.72 7.34 17.81
C THR A 285 35.96 7.71 16.54
N ILE A 286 35.19 8.79 16.59
CA ILE A 286 34.58 9.37 15.39
C ILE A 286 35.63 10.29 14.76
N PHE A 287 36.15 9.88 13.60
CA PHE A 287 36.95 10.77 12.76
C PHE A 287 36.01 11.58 11.89
N LEU A 288 35.88 12.87 12.19
CA LEU A 288 35.15 13.82 11.36
C LEU A 288 36.16 14.77 10.73
N THR A 289 36.37 14.63 9.43
CA THR A 289 37.11 15.62 8.64
C THR A 289 36.14 16.69 8.19
N LEU A 290 36.14 17.82 8.88
CA LEU A 290 35.44 19.02 8.43
C LEU A 290 36.40 19.80 7.52
N SER A 291 36.08 19.83 6.23
CA SER A 291 36.70 20.78 5.32
C SER A 291 35.83 22.02 5.29
N ALA A 292 36.42 23.18 5.56
CA ALA A 292 35.78 24.43 5.19
C ALA A 292 35.73 24.43 3.65
N ALA A 293 34.55 24.50 3.06
CA ALA A 293 34.43 24.85 1.65
C ALA A 293 34.79 26.35 1.53
N GLU A 294 36.07 26.69 1.67
CA GLU A 294 36.59 28.06 1.74
C GLU A 294 36.12 28.89 0.55
N THR A 295 36.03 28.27 -0.63
CA THR A 295 35.50 28.87 -1.87
C THR A 295 34.01 29.27 -1.79
N LYS A 296 33.27 28.76 -0.79
CA LYS A 296 31.83 29.02 -0.56
C LYS A 296 31.58 29.80 0.73
N TRP A 297 32.64 30.17 1.46
CA TRP A 297 32.51 30.89 2.72
C TRP A 297 32.66 32.39 2.46
N SER A 298 31.54 33.06 2.19
CA SER A 298 31.48 34.48 1.83
C SER A 298 32.18 35.41 2.82
N GLU A 299 32.03 35.16 4.10
CA GLU A 299 32.64 35.94 5.18
C GLU A 299 34.17 35.82 5.16
N LEU A 300 34.68 34.62 4.88
CA LEU A 300 36.12 34.38 4.74
C LEU A 300 36.68 35.11 3.52
N ILE A 301 35.95 35.09 2.39
CA ILE A 301 36.35 35.80 1.16
C ILE A 301 36.39 37.32 1.39
N VAL A 302 35.41 37.89 2.10
CA VAL A 302 35.42 39.32 2.46
C VAL A 302 36.62 39.68 3.32
N ILE A 303 36.93 38.88 4.34
CA ILE A 303 38.08 39.12 5.21
C ILE A 303 39.39 39.04 4.41
N LEU A 304 39.54 38.04 3.55
CA LEU A 304 40.76 37.85 2.77
C LEU A 304 40.97 38.93 1.72
N THR A 305 39.91 39.37 1.03
CA THR A 305 39.99 40.47 0.06
C THR A 305 40.31 41.81 0.74
N GLN A 306 39.81 42.02 1.96
CA GLN A 306 40.20 43.18 2.76
C GLN A 306 41.66 43.12 3.19
N VAL A 307 42.18 41.97 3.62
CA VAL A 307 43.55 41.82 4.10
C VAL A 307 44.59 41.81 2.97
N LEU A 308 44.31 41.14 1.86
CA LEU A 308 45.27 40.96 0.75
C LEU A 308 45.20 42.09 -0.29
N GLU A 309 44.00 42.59 -0.60
CA GLU A 309 43.81 43.61 -1.65
C GLU A 309 43.47 45.00 -1.10
N ASN A 310 43.31 45.17 0.22
CA ASN A 310 42.83 46.41 0.87
C ASN A 310 41.50 46.94 0.29
N LYS A 311 40.63 46.03 -0.19
CA LYS A 311 39.30 46.37 -0.70
C LYS A 311 38.22 45.86 0.25
N VAL A 312 37.26 46.71 0.56
CA VAL A 312 36.08 46.33 1.34
C VAL A 312 34.99 45.87 0.37
N ILE A 313 34.70 44.58 0.37
CA ILE A 313 33.67 43.95 -0.46
C ILE A 313 32.47 43.57 0.43
N THR A 314 31.26 43.67 -0.08
CA THR A 314 30.05 43.23 0.65
C THR A 314 29.80 41.74 0.50
N LEU A 315 29.07 41.11 1.44
CA LEU A 315 28.77 39.67 1.38
C LEU A 315 28.08 39.24 0.07
N LYS A 316 27.19 40.09 -0.47
CA LYS A 316 26.50 39.83 -1.74
C LYS A 316 27.43 39.87 -2.94
N GLU A 317 28.47 40.69 -2.90
CA GLU A 317 29.50 40.73 -3.95
C GLU A 317 30.43 39.53 -3.84
N ALA A 318 30.74 39.08 -2.61
CA ALA A 318 31.54 37.89 -2.37
C ALA A 318 30.88 36.60 -2.87
N GLU A 319 29.55 36.48 -2.75
CA GLU A 319 28.78 35.34 -3.29
C GLU A 319 28.76 35.29 -4.82
N ASN A 320 28.90 36.46 -5.48
CA ASN A 320 28.83 36.60 -6.94
C ASN A 320 30.21 36.60 -7.62
N LEU A 321 31.30 36.43 -6.86
CA LEU A 321 32.65 36.31 -7.42
C LEU A 321 32.78 35.01 -8.22
N SER A 322 33.44 35.10 -9.40
CA SER A 322 33.73 33.94 -10.25
C SER A 322 34.61 32.93 -9.50
N TYR A 323 34.36 31.63 -9.73
CA TYR A 323 35.03 30.53 -9.04
C TYR A 323 36.57 30.61 -9.09
N GLU A 324 37.14 31.11 -10.20
CA GLU A 324 38.60 31.29 -10.36
C GLU A 324 39.21 32.34 -9.43
N LYS A 325 38.40 33.30 -8.92
CA LYS A 325 38.85 34.31 -7.95
C LYS A 325 38.61 33.87 -6.50
N ASN A 326 37.79 32.84 -6.28
CA ASN A 326 37.49 32.30 -4.94
C ASN A 326 38.45 31.18 -4.53
N VAL A 327 39.27 30.69 -5.46
CA VAL A 327 40.34 29.72 -5.19
C VAL A 327 41.62 30.51 -4.95
N ILE A 328 42.15 30.42 -3.73
CA ILE A 328 43.42 31.04 -3.30
C ILE A 328 44.59 30.23 -3.84
#